data_AF-A0AAV6B6T4-F1
#
_entry.id   AF-A0AAV6B6T4-F1
#
_cell.length_a   1.000
_cell.length_b   1.000
_cell.length_c   1.000
_cell.angle_alpha   90.00
_cell.angle_beta   90.00
_cell.angle_gamma   90.00
#
_symmetry.space_group_name_H-M   'P 1'
#
loop_
_entity.id
_entity.type
_entity.pdbx_description
1 polymer ?
#
loop_
_entity_poly.entity_id
_entity_poly.type
_entity_poly.pdbx_seq_one_letter_code
_entity_poly.pdbx_strand_id
1 'polypeptide(L)'
;MSEHYRFSDLRELLAKANEEKSGDQLAGIAAASERERVAAKCALAALPLIDLLNNPLIPPEIDEVSRLILESHDPSAFAPLRSKTVGQFREFLLDNQTTEADLKSLKWGITPEMAAAVAKLMSNKDLVLAAAKIRNITRCRNTIGERGVLGIRLQPNHPSDDLGGILLSAFDGLLYGCGDAVIGVNPATDSVDQVAAILKALDRLITSFAIPTQACCLAHITTQLACLDRGAPVDLLFQSVAGTEAANTSFGINLAMLREGRERVRDHHRSRNMAWSGDNVMYFETGQGSALSAEAHHGVDQLTLEARAYGVARAFDPFL
;
A
#
# COMPACT_ATOMS: atom_id res chain seq x y z
N MET A 1 33.90 -16.56 22.73
CA MET A 1 32.83 -17.14 23.57
C MET A 1 31.60 -17.31 22.70
N SER A 2 30.90 -18.44 22.77
CA SER A 2 29.63 -18.63 22.06
C SER A 2 28.52 -17.88 22.79
N GLU A 3 27.86 -16.96 22.09
CA GLU A 3 26.67 -16.26 22.59
C GLU A 3 25.42 -17.01 22.11
N HIS A 4 24.43 -17.18 22.99
CA HIS A 4 23.13 -17.79 22.65
C HIS A 4 22.05 -16.72 22.65
N TYR A 5 21.34 -16.61 21.52
CA TYR A 5 20.21 -15.68 21.35
C TYR A 5 18.91 -16.47 21.34
N ARG A 6 17.91 -15.99 22.07
CA ARG A 6 16.56 -16.54 22.10
C ARG A 6 15.57 -15.40 21.89
N PHE A 7 14.64 -15.61 20.97
CA PHE A 7 13.52 -14.70 20.71
C PHE A 7 12.25 -15.33 21.31
N SER A 8 11.45 -14.53 22.01
CA SER A 8 10.29 -14.97 22.77
C SER A 8 9.09 -15.34 21.89
N ASP A 9 8.88 -14.58 20.81
CA ASP A 9 7.82 -14.80 19.83
C ASP A 9 8.23 -14.31 18.42
N LEU A 10 7.33 -14.46 17.46
CA LEU A 10 7.55 -14.03 16.07
C LEU A 10 7.63 -12.50 15.94
N ARG A 11 6.97 -11.73 16.81
CA ARG A 11 7.02 -10.26 16.76
C ARG A 11 8.42 -9.79 17.11
N GLU A 12 9.01 -10.32 18.18
CA GLU A 12 10.39 -10.02 18.57
C GLU A 12 11.38 -10.45 17.49
N LEU A 13 11.23 -11.66 16.94
CA LEU A 13 12.10 -12.16 15.88
C LEU A 13 12.08 -11.24 14.64
N LEU A 14 10.89 -10.88 14.17
CA LEU A 14 10.71 -10.01 13.00
C LEU A 14 11.23 -8.59 13.28
N ALA A 15 10.96 -8.04 14.47
CA ALA A 15 11.44 -6.71 14.84
C ALA A 15 12.96 -6.64 14.89
N LYS A 16 13.60 -7.59 15.58
CA LYS A 16 15.06 -7.63 15.73
C LYS A 16 15.79 -7.99 14.44
N ALA A 17 15.10 -8.58 13.45
CA ALA A 17 15.67 -8.87 12.13
C ALA A 17 15.68 -7.64 11.18
N ASN A 18 15.03 -6.52 11.53
CA ASN A 18 15.14 -5.28 10.74
C ASN A 18 16.56 -4.72 10.75
N GLU A 19 16.90 -3.98 9.69
CA GLU A 19 17.97 -2.98 9.78
C GLU A 19 17.60 -1.90 10.79
N GLU A 20 18.59 -1.11 11.22
CA GLU A 20 18.36 -0.04 12.18
C GLU A 20 17.32 0.98 11.69
N LYS A 21 16.29 1.22 12.51
CA LYS A 21 15.22 2.19 12.27
C LYS A 21 14.87 2.93 13.56
N SER A 22 14.80 4.25 13.49
CA SER A 22 14.49 5.09 14.65
C SER A 22 13.11 4.79 15.25
N GLY A 23 12.12 4.42 14.42
CA GLY A 23 10.79 4.07 14.90
C GLY A 23 10.75 2.77 15.71
N ASP A 24 11.46 1.73 15.27
CA ASP A 24 11.56 0.47 16.01
C ASP A 24 12.36 0.64 17.32
N GLN A 25 13.37 1.53 17.32
CA GLN A 25 14.10 1.93 18.53
C GLN A 25 13.21 2.68 19.52
N LEU A 26 12.43 3.66 19.04
CA LEU A 26 11.47 4.42 19.85
C LEU A 26 10.41 3.49 20.48
N ALA A 27 9.97 2.48 19.74
CA ALA A 27 9.04 1.46 20.22
C ALA A 27 9.70 0.44 21.17
N GLY A 28 11.02 0.47 21.37
CA GLY A 28 11.75 -0.44 22.26
C GLY A 28 11.83 -1.89 21.77
N ILE A 29 11.63 -2.13 20.46
CA ILE A 29 11.57 -3.48 19.86
C ILE A 29 12.74 -3.79 18.92
N ALA A 30 13.60 -2.81 18.64
CA ALA A 30 14.80 -3.00 17.83
C ALA A 30 15.82 -3.96 18.49
N ALA A 31 16.70 -4.55 17.67
CA ALA A 31 17.84 -5.30 18.18
C ALA A 31 18.79 -4.38 18.97
N ALA A 32 19.27 -4.86 20.11
CA ALA A 32 20.18 -4.13 21.00
C ALA A 32 21.62 -4.09 20.47
N SER A 33 21.96 -4.94 19.50
CA SER A 33 23.27 -4.96 18.85
C SER A 33 23.22 -5.56 17.45
N GLU A 34 24.26 -5.30 16.65
CA GLU A 34 24.45 -5.95 15.35
C GLU A 34 24.51 -7.48 15.44
N ARG A 35 25.11 -8.03 16.51
CA ARG A 35 25.17 -9.49 16.70
C ARG A 35 23.79 -10.08 16.92
N GLU A 36 22.95 -9.41 17.71
CA GLU A 36 21.56 -9.83 17.90
C GLU A 36 20.75 -9.73 16.61
N ARG A 37 20.95 -8.67 15.82
CA ARG A 37 20.30 -8.51 14.51
C ARG A 37 20.68 -9.64 13.56
N VAL A 38 21.96 -9.97 13.45
CA VAL A 38 22.42 -11.10 12.62
C VAL A 38 21.86 -12.41 13.15
N ALA A 39 21.83 -12.64 14.47
CA ALA A 39 21.22 -13.83 15.05
C ALA A 39 19.71 -13.93 14.73
N ALA A 40 18.99 -12.80 14.76
CA ALA A 40 17.57 -12.73 14.39
C ALA A 40 17.38 -13.05 12.90
N LYS A 41 18.20 -12.48 12.00
CA LYS A 41 18.14 -12.80 10.57
C LYS A 41 18.46 -14.27 10.30
N CYS A 42 19.43 -14.87 11.00
CA CYS A 42 19.73 -16.30 10.87
C CYS A 42 18.55 -17.17 11.33
N ALA A 43 17.94 -16.87 12.48
CA ALA A 43 16.75 -17.57 12.96
C ALA A 43 15.56 -17.39 12.02
N LEU A 44 15.33 -16.17 11.51
CA LEU A 44 14.28 -15.86 10.55
C LEU A 44 14.47 -16.60 9.23
N ALA A 45 15.70 -16.72 8.72
CA ALA A 45 15.99 -17.46 7.50
C ALA A 45 15.66 -18.97 7.60
N ALA A 46 15.77 -19.54 8.80
CA ALA A 46 15.44 -20.93 9.08
C ALA A 46 13.94 -21.16 9.38
N LEU A 47 13.16 -20.10 9.61
CA LEU A 47 11.74 -20.19 9.94
C LEU A 47 10.92 -20.74 8.74
N PRO A 48 10.12 -21.80 8.91
CA PRO A 48 9.15 -22.23 7.90
C PRO A 48 8.13 -21.15 7.58
N LEU A 49 7.82 -20.92 6.29
CA LEU A 49 6.82 -19.91 5.91
C LEU A 49 5.44 -20.19 6.51
N ILE A 50 5.05 -21.46 6.60
CA ILE A 50 3.76 -21.88 7.16
C ILE A 50 3.58 -21.43 8.61
N ASP A 51 4.66 -21.23 9.37
CA ASP A 51 4.58 -20.77 10.76
C ASP A 51 4.11 -19.32 10.86
N LEU A 52 4.43 -18.48 9.87
CA LEU A 52 3.91 -17.10 9.77
C LEU A 52 2.41 -17.08 9.46
N LEU A 53 1.89 -18.08 8.75
CA LEU A 53 0.46 -18.23 8.48
C LEU A 53 -0.31 -18.74 9.70
N ASN A 54 0.25 -19.74 10.39
CA ASN A 54 -0.41 -20.40 11.52
C ASN A 54 -0.37 -19.57 12.81
N ASN A 55 0.54 -18.60 12.92
CA ASN A 55 0.74 -17.79 14.11
C ASN A 55 0.63 -16.29 13.75
N PRO A 56 -0.59 -15.77 13.51
CA PRO A 56 -0.77 -14.36 13.18
C PRO A 56 -0.25 -13.47 14.31
N LEU A 57 0.48 -12.40 13.94
CA LEU A 57 1.12 -11.50 14.91
C LEU A 57 0.12 -10.67 15.72
N ILE A 58 -1.07 -10.48 15.16
CA ILE A 58 -2.22 -9.83 15.79
C ILE A 58 -3.40 -10.81 15.63
N PRO A 59 -4.11 -11.17 16.72
CA PRO A 59 -5.20 -12.14 16.63
C PRO A 59 -6.35 -11.63 15.74
N PRO A 60 -6.88 -12.44 14.80
CA PRO A 60 -7.97 -12.04 13.92
C PRO A 60 -9.27 -11.70 14.66
N GLU A 61 -9.45 -12.21 15.88
CA GLU A 61 -10.62 -11.93 16.72
C GLU A 61 -10.70 -10.45 17.14
N ILE A 62 -9.57 -9.74 17.13
CA ILE A 62 -9.46 -8.33 17.55
C ILE A 62 -8.96 -7.39 16.45
N ASP A 63 -8.78 -7.88 15.23
CA ASP A 63 -8.18 -7.13 14.13
C ASP A 63 -8.74 -7.56 12.75
N GLU A 64 -9.56 -6.70 12.15
CA GLU A 64 -10.17 -6.91 10.83
C GLU A 64 -9.14 -7.04 9.69
N VAL A 65 -7.96 -6.43 9.84
CA VAL A 65 -6.87 -6.57 8.87
C VAL A 65 -6.30 -7.98 8.88
N SER A 66 -6.13 -8.59 10.06
CA SER A 66 -5.68 -9.97 10.20
C SER A 66 -6.74 -10.95 9.69
N ARG A 67 -8.04 -10.71 9.96
CA ARG A 67 -9.12 -11.47 9.32
C ARG A 67 -9.05 -11.40 7.81
N LEU A 68 -8.95 -10.20 7.24
CA LEU A 68 -8.82 -10.01 5.80
C LEU A 68 -7.64 -10.79 5.21
N ILE A 69 -6.47 -10.72 5.84
CA ILE A 69 -5.25 -11.41 5.39
C ILE A 69 -5.46 -12.93 5.38
N LEU A 70 -6.04 -13.49 6.44
CA LEU A 70 -6.25 -14.94 6.56
C LEU A 70 -7.36 -15.45 5.64
N GLU A 71 -8.48 -14.72 5.54
CA GLU A 71 -9.62 -15.08 4.69
C GLU A 71 -9.29 -14.97 3.20
N SER A 72 -8.41 -14.04 2.82
CA SER A 72 -7.97 -13.85 1.43
C SER A 72 -6.80 -14.75 1.00
N HIS A 73 -6.22 -15.51 1.94
CA HIS A 73 -5.12 -16.41 1.63
C HIS A 73 -5.59 -17.62 0.81
N ASP A 74 -4.92 -17.91 -0.30
CA ASP A 74 -5.19 -19.06 -1.17
C ASP A 74 -4.21 -20.22 -0.88
N PRO A 75 -4.65 -21.33 -0.27
CA PRO A 75 -3.80 -22.49 0.00
C PRO A 75 -3.23 -23.15 -1.25
N SER A 76 -3.92 -23.05 -2.39
CA SER A 76 -3.47 -23.64 -3.66
C SER A 76 -2.33 -22.82 -4.25
N ALA A 77 -2.45 -21.49 -4.23
CA ALA A 77 -1.37 -20.57 -4.58
C ALA A 77 -0.17 -20.71 -3.63
N PHE A 78 -0.40 -21.00 -2.34
CA PHE A 78 0.69 -21.18 -1.37
C PHE A 78 1.39 -22.54 -1.45
N ALA A 79 0.76 -23.57 -2.05
CA ALA A 79 1.28 -24.93 -2.08
C ALA A 79 2.75 -25.06 -2.52
N PRO A 80 3.25 -24.34 -3.55
CA PRO A 80 4.65 -24.38 -3.97
C PRO A 80 5.65 -23.84 -2.93
N LEU A 81 5.17 -22.96 -2.04
CA LEU A 81 5.98 -22.31 -0.99
C LEU A 81 5.84 -22.98 0.38
N ARG A 82 4.82 -23.82 0.59
CA ARG A 82 4.44 -24.38 1.89
C ARG A 82 5.59 -25.05 2.66
N SER A 83 6.46 -25.77 1.97
CA SER A 83 7.59 -26.49 2.58
C SER A 83 8.85 -25.64 2.71
N LYS A 84 8.84 -24.39 2.24
CA LYS A 84 10.02 -23.53 2.22
C LYS A 84 10.18 -22.78 3.53
N THR A 85 11.43 -22.51 3.90
CA THR A 85 11.76 -21.50 4.89
C THR A 85 11.75 -20.08 4.28
N VAL A 86 11.78 -19.04 5.10
CA VAL A 86 11.92 -17.65 4.63
C VAL A 86 13.20 -17.47 3.80
N GLY A 87 14.32 -18.09 4.21
CA GLY A 87 15.57 -18.07 3.44
C GLY A 87 15.43 -18.75 2.07
N GLN A 88 14.78 -19.91 2.01
CA GLN A 88 14.52 -20.58 0.72
C GLN A 88 13.54 -19.79 -0.16
N PHE A 89 12.62 -19.03 0.44
CA PHE A 89 11.74 -18.12 -0.28
C PHE A 89 12.50 -16.94 -0.88
N ARG A 90 13.46 -16.36 -0.14
CA ARG A 90 14.38 -15.35 -0.68
C ARG A 90 15.09 -15.88 -1.93
N GLU A 91 15.69 -17.06 -1.86
CA GLU A 91 16.39 -17.65 -3.00
C GLU A 91 15.44 -17.90 -4.18
N PHE A 92 14.21 -18.36 -3.91
CA PHE A 92 13.18 -18.53 -4.94
C PHE A 92 12.86 -17.21 -5.66
N LEU A 93 12.72 -16.09 -4.94
CA LEU A 93 12.46 -14.78 -5.55
C LEU A 93 13.64 -14.27 -6.40
N LEU A 94 14.87 -14.59 -5.98
CA LEU A 94 16.10 -14.13 -6.64
C LEU A 94 16.52 -15.02 -7.82
N ASP A 95 16.09 -16.28 -7.88
CA ASP A 95 16.40 -17.20 -8.98
C ASP A 95 15.96 -16.63 -10.34
N ASN A 96 16.87 -16.65 -11.32
CA ASN A 96 16.60 -16.19 -12.69
C ASN A 96 15.60 -17.07 -13.43
N GLN A 97 15.39 -18.31 -12.99
CA GLN A 97 14.38 -19.22 -13.54
C GLN A 97 12.98 -18.90 -13.04
N THR A 98 12.84 -18.22 -11.89
CA THR A 98 11.53 -17.80 -11.38
C THR A 98 10.99 -16.64 -12.22
N THR A 99 9.94 -16.91 -12.97
CA THR A 99 9.36 -15.96 -13.93
C THR A 99 8.35 -15.03 -13.27
N GLU A 100 8.01 -13.93 -13.95
CA GLU A 100 6.92 -13.04 -13.52
C GLU A 100 5.57 -13.77 -13.41
N ALA A 101 5.33 -14.76 -14.27
CA ALA A 101 4.10 -15.56 -14.24
C ALA A 101 4.02 -16.43 -12.99
N ASP A 102 5.14 -17.06 -12.61
CA ASP A 102 5.24 -17.83 -11.37
C ASP A 102 4.93 -16.93 -10.17
N LEU A 103 5.56 -15.76 -10.09
CA LEU A 103 5.32 -14.80 -9.00
C LEU A 103 3.87 -14.31 -8.95
N LYS A 104 3.25 -14.05 -10.10
CA LYS A 104 1.84 -13.64 -10.18
C LYS A 104 0.89 -14.73 -9.67
N SER A 105 1.17 -16.01 -9.93
CA SER A 105 0.35 -17.12 -9.41
C SER A 105 0.40 -17.23 -7.88
N LEU A 106 1.43 -16.67 -7.23
CA LEU A 106 1.61 -16.69 -5.78
C LEU A 106 0.92 -15.52 -5.08
N LYS A 107 0.28 -14.58 -5.81
CA LYS A 107 -0.28 -13.31 -5.28
C LYS A 107 -1.04 -13.51 -3.98
N TRP A 108 -1.94 -14.49 -3.91
CA TRP A 108 -2.79 -14.76 -2.76
C TRP A 108 -2.27 -15.87 -1.84
N GLY A 109 -1.18 -16.56 -2.22
CA GLY A 109 -0.50 -17.51 -1.35
C GLY A 109 0.51 -16.85 -0.39
N ILE A 110 0.86 -15.59 -0.62
CA ILE A 110 1.83 -14.84 0.21
C ILE A 110 1.07 -13.91 1.15
N THR A 111 1.24 -14.09 2.46
CA THR A 111 0.77 -13.14 3.47
C THR A 111 1.73 -11.94 3.60
N PRO A 112 1.25 -10.78 4.08
CA PRO A 112 2.10 -9.65 4.42
C PRO A 112 3.28 -9.99 5.32
N GLU A 113 3.09 -10.83 6.33
CA GLU A 113 4.13 -11.25 7.27
C GLU A 113 5.23 -12.04 6.55
N MET A 114 4.89 -12.89 5.57
CA MET A 114 5.88 -13.58 4.72
C MET A 114 6.66 -12.61 3.84
N ALA A 115 5.99 -11.62 3.25
CA ALA A 115 6.63 -10.59 2.44
C ALA A 115 7.58 -9.71 3.27
N ALA A 116 7.18 -9.32 4.48
CA ALA A 116 8.02 -8.59 5.42
C ALA A 116 9.22 -9.44 5.89
N ALA A 117 8.98 -10.71 6.21
CA ALA A 117 10.02 -11.64 6.64
C ALA A 117 11.13 -11.78 5.59
N VAL A 118 10.76 -11.99 4.33
CA VAL A 118 11.76 -12.17 3.25
C VAL A 118 12.50 -10.86 2.94
N ALA A 119 11.81 -9.71 2.99
CA ALA A 119 12.44 -8.40 2.79
C ALA A 119 13.51 -8.11 3.84
N LYS A 120 13.32 -8.54 5.10
CA LYS A 120 14.32 -8.41 6.18
C LYS A 120 15.62 -9.17 5.91
N LEU A 121 15.59 -10.17 5.03
CA LEU A 121 16.76 -10.97 4.64
C LEU A 121 17.41 -10.51 3.33
N MET A 122 16.88 -9.47 2.70
CA MET A 122 17.34 -8.97 1.41
C MET A 122 18.26 -7.76 1.58
N SER A 123 19.36 -7.74 0.83
CA SER A 123 20.13 -6.51 0.63
C SER A 123 19.36 -5.52 -0.25
N ASN A 124 19.79 -4.26 -0.31
CA ASN A 124 19.18 -3.27 -1.21
C ASN A 124 19.18 -3.74 -2.67
N LYS A 125 20.24 -4.44 -3.11
CA LYS A 125 20.32 -4.99 -4.47
C LYS A 125 19.31 -6.11 -4.68
N ASP A 126 19.16 -6.99 -3.69
CA ASP A 126 18.18 -8.09 -3.75
C ASP A 126 16.76 -7.55 -3.86
N LEU A 127 16.42 -6.52 -3.07
CA LEU A 127 15.11 -5.84 -3.12
C LEU A 127 14.84 -5.28 -4.52
N VAL A 128 15.80 -4.58 -5.12
CA VAL A 128 15.68 -4.03 -6.48
C VAL A 128 15.52 -5.15 -7.51
N LEU A 129 16.30 -6.23 -7.43
CA LEU A 129 16.23 -7.34 -8.37
C LEU A 129 14.91 -8.11 -8.28
N ALA A 130 14.44 -8.41 -7.07
CA ALA A 130 13.17 -9.07 -6.85
C ALA A 130 11.99 -8.21 -7.36
N ALA A 131 11.97 -6.92 -6.99
CA ALA A 131 10.93 -5.99 -7.43
C ALA A 131 10.94 -5.78 -8.96
N ALA A 132 12.11 -5.74 -9.60
CA ALA A 132 12.23 -5.55 -11.04
C ALA A 132 11.58 -6.67 -11.89
N LYS A 133 11.43 -7.88 -11.31
CA LYS A 133 10.73 -9.01 -11.96
C LYS A 133 9.21 -8.84 -11.94
N ILE A 134 8.65 -8.17 -10.93
CA ILE A 134 7.21 -8.10 -10.67
C ILE A 134 6.61 -6.88 -11.37
N ARG A 135 5.50 -7.06 -12.09
CA ARG A 135 4.73 -5.94 -12.67
C ARG A 135 3.27 -6.01 -12.26
N ASN A 136 2.81 -4.92 -11.65
CA ASN A 136 1.42 -4.68 -11.30
C ASN A 136 0.89 -3.62 -12.26
N ILE A 137 0.03 -4.04 -13.19
CA ILE A 137 -0.57 -3.15 -14.19
C ILE A 137 -1.99 -2.83 -13.76
N THR A 138 -2.29 -1.55 -13.58
CA THR A 138 -3.61 -1.05 -13.14
C THR A 138 -4.15 -0.06 -14.18
N ARG A 139 -5.48 0.07 -14.25
CA ARG A 139 -6.17 0.85 -15.28
C ARG A 139 -7.34 1.65 -14.70
N CYS A 140 -7.33 2.94 -14.96
CA CYS A 140 -8.43 3.88 -14.69
C CYS A 140 -8.79 4.59 -16.00
N ARG A 141 -8.43 5.87 -16.19
CA ARG A 141 -8.54 6.54 -17.51
C ARG A 141 -7.43 6.11 -18.44
N ASN A 142 -6.24 5.87 -17.91
CA ASN A 142 -5.09 5.31 -18.61
C ASN A 142 -4.58 4.02 -17.94
N THR A 143 -3.42 3.53 -18.37
CA THR A 143 -2.75 2.34 -17.83
C THR A 143 -1.42 2.74 -17.21
N ILE A 144 -1.11 2.25 -16.01
CA ILE A 144 0.19 2.43 -15.34
C ILE A 144 0.80 1.07 -14.98
N GLY A 145 2.14 1.03 -14.83
CA GLY A 145 2.88 -0.14 -14.35
C GLY A 145 3.52 -1.00 -15.46
N GLU A 146 3.45 -0.57 -16.71
CA GLU A 146 4.11 -1.25 -17.83
C GLU A 146 5.66 -1.10 -17.79
N ARG A 147 6.36 -2.02 -18.45
CA ARG A 147 7.84 -1.95 -18.54
C ARG A 147 8.24 -0.74 -19.39
N GLY A 148 9.22 0.02 -18.90
CA GLY A 148 9.73 1.21 -19.60
C GLY A 148 8.91 2.48 -19.37
N VAL A 149 7.86 2.43 -18.54
CA VAL A 149 7.04 3.59 -18.17
C VAL A 149 7.31 3.96 -16.70
N LEU A 150 7.56 5.24 -16.45
CA LEU A 150 7.64 5.81 -15.10
C LEU A 150 6.49 6.80 -14.95
N GLY A 151 5.46 6.42 -14.19
CA GLY A 151 4.33 7.30 -13.93
C GLY A 151 4.64 8.32 -12.85
N ILE A 152 4.14 9.54 -13.03
CA ILE A 152 4.42 10.69 -12.17
C ILE A 152 3.11 11.28 -11.66
N ARG A 153 2.96 11.35 -10.34
CA ARG A 153 1.93 12.15 -9.69
C ARG A 153 2.27 13.63 -9.85
N LEU A 154 1.33 14.40 -10.38
CA LEU A 154 1.40 15.86 -10.33
C LEU A 154 0.56 16.33 -9.14
N GLN A 155 1.20 16.93 -8.13
CA GLN A 155 0.53 17.38 -6.91
C GLN A 155 0.55 18.91 -6.74
N PRO A 156 -0.36 19.65 -7.39
CA PRO A 156 -0.38 21.10 -7.38
C PRO A 156 -1.10 21.64 -6.13
N ASN A 157 -0.51 21.44 -4.96
CA ASN A 157 -1.07 21.97 -3.70
C ASN A 157 -0.90 23.49 -3.62
N HIS A 158 -1.89 24.19 -3.06
CA HIS A 158 -1.81 25.61 -2.74
C HIS A 158 -2.09 25.83 -1.25
N PRO A 159 -1.34 26.70 -0.52
CA PRO A 159 -1.52 26.87 0.94
C PRO A 159 -2.93 27.26 1.39
N SER A 160 -3.70 27.89 0.49
CA SER A 160 -5.08 28.33 0.72
C SER A 160 -6.09 27.68 -0.23
N ASP A 161 -5.68 26.60 -0.92
CA ASP A 161 -6.49 25.94 -1.96
C ASP A 161 -7.01 26.90 -3.06
N ASP A 162 -6.21 27.90 -3.44
CA ASP A 162 -6.58 28.83 -4.51
C ASP A 162 -6.62 28.08 -5.86
N LEU A 163 -7.80 28.06 -6.50
CA LEU A 163 -8.01 27.30 -7.73
C LEU A 163 -7.13 27.81 -8.88
N GLY A 164 -6.84 29.11 -8.94
CA GLY A 164 -5.96 29.68 -9.97
C GLY A 164 -4.53 29.18 -9.81
N GLY A 165 -4.00 29.20 -8.59
CA GLY A 165 -2.68 28.67 -8.25
C GLY A 165 -2.56 27.16 -8.49
N ILE A 166 -3.58 26.39 -8.09
CA ILE A 166 -3.66 24.94 -8.34
C ILE A 166 -3.61 24.67 -9.86
N LEU A 167 -4.47 25.33 -10.64
CA LEU A 167 -4.52 25.12 -12.09
C LEU A 167 -3.24 25.57 -12.81
N LEU A 168 -2.61 26.66 -12.36
CA LEU A 168 -1.35 27.12 -12.90
C LEU A 168 -0.24 26.10 -12.66
N SER A 169 -0.11 25.57 -11.44
CA SER A 169 0.86 24.53 -11.11
C SER A 169 0.58 23.20 -11.83
N ALA A 170 -0.70 22.83 -11.98
CA ALA A 170 -1.11 21.69 -12.77
C ALA A 170 -0.70 21.85 -14.25
N PHE A 171 -0.93 23.03 -14.82
CA PHE A 171 -0.55 23.31 -16.21
C PHE A 171 0.97 23.28 -16.40
N ASP A 172 1.73 23.90 -15.50
CA ASP A 172 3.20 23.87 -15.55
C ASP A 172 3.74 22.43 -15.49
N GLY A 173 3.24 21.62 -14.56
CA GLY A 173 3.67 20.21 -14.46
C GLY A 173 3.33 19.37 -15.71
N LEU A 174 2.19 19.62 -16.35
CA LEU A 174 1.82 18.96 -17.61
C LEU A 174 2.81 19.28 -18.74
N LEU A 175 3.40 20.50 -18.78
CA LEU A 175 4.43 20.86 -19.76
C LEU A 175 5.73 20.05 -19.59
N TYR A 176 5.99 19.52 -18.39
CA TYR A 176 7.11 18.61 -18.12
C TYR A 176 6.76 17.13 -18.34
N GLY A 177 5.53 16.82 -18.79
CA GLY A 177 5.07 15.45 -18.96
C GLY A 177 4.70 14.75 -17.65
N CYS A 178 4.44 15.51 -16.58
CA CYS A 178 3.99 14.97 -15.31
C CYS A 178 2.45 14.84 -15.26
N GLY A 179 1.95 13.96 -14.40
CA GLY A 179 0.52 13.84 -14.11
C GLY A 179 -0.17 12.69 -14.80
N ASP A 180 0.56 11.80 -15.47
CA ASP A 180 0.02 10.57 -16.05
C ASP A 180 -0.41 9.54 -14.98
N ALA A 181 0.23 9.53 -13.80
CA ALA A 181 -0.26 8.73 -12.69
C ALA A 181 -1.53 9.33 -12.08
N VAL A 182 -1.53 10.63 -11.75
CA VAL A 182 -2.71 11.35 -11.26
C VAL A 182 -2.38 12.83 -11.19
N ILE A 183 -3.37 13.69 -11.46
CA ILE A 183 -3.33 15.10 -11.03
C ILE A 183 -4.08 15.16 -9.70
N GLY A 184 -3.32 15.17 -8.60
CA GLY A 184 -3.85 14.98 -7.25
C GLY A 184 -3.62 16.20 -6.36
N VAL A 185 -4.63 16.72 -5.67
CA VAL A 185 -4.42 17.83 -4.71
C VAL A 185 -4.63 17.30 -3.29
N ASN A 186 -3.69 17.57 -2.38
CA ASN A 186 -3.94 17.44 -0.95
C ASN A 186 -4.48 18.78 -0.45
N PRO A 187 -5.79 18.89 -0.15
CA PRO A 187 -6.41 20.16 0.19
C PRO A 187 -5.95 20.65 1.56
N ALA A 188 -5.73 21.95 1.70
CA ALA A 188 -5.50 22.60 2.98
C ALA A 188 -6.73 22.52 3.90
N THR A 189 -7.94 22.40 3.33
CA THR A 189 -9.19 22.23 4.08
C THR A 189 -10.00 21.02 3.63
N ASP A 190 -10.39 20.17 4.59
CA ASP A 190 -11.24 19.00 4.35
C ASP A 190 -12.73 19.38 4.36
N SER A 191 -13.13 20.26 3.43
CA SER A 191 -14.53 20.68 3.27
C SER A 191 -15.10 20.18 1.94
N VAL A 192 -16.36 19.74 1.97
CA VAL A 192 -17.05 19.22 0.78
C VAL A 192 -17.09 20.25 -0.35
N ASP A 193 -17.31 21.53 -0.02
CA ASP A 193 -17.39 22.59 -1.05
C ASP A 193 -16.04 22.86 -1.70
N GLN A 194 -14.95 22.95 -0.92
CA GLN A 194 -13.61 23.17 -1.45
C GLN A 194 -13.11 21.97 -2.26
N VAL A 195 -13.29 20.76 -1.73
CA VAL A 195 -12.90 19.51 -2.41
C VAL A 195 -13.67 19.36 -3.72
N ALA A 196 -14.98 19.62 -3.74
CA ALA A 196 -15.78 19.59 -4.96
C ALA A 196 -15.34 20.66 -5.98
N ALA A 197 -14.96 21.86 -5.52
CA ALA A 197 -14.48 22.92 -6.40
C ALA A 197 -13.15 22.54 -7.07
N ILE A 198 -12.21 21.96 -6.30
CA ILE A 198 -10.93 21.44 -6.82
C ILE A 198 -11.19 20.33 -7.85
N LEU A 199 -12.00 19.32 -7.51
CA LEU A 199 -12.32 18.20 -8.41
C LEU A 199 -12.92 18.69 -9.73
N LYS A 200 -13.88 19.63 -9.68
CA LYS A 200 -14.49 20.22 -10.89
C LYS A 200 -13.48 21.02 -11.72
N ALA A 201 -12.56 21.75 -11.08
CA ALA A 201 -11.52 22.50 -11.76
C ALA A 201 -10.55 21.57 -12.50
N LEU A 202 -10.11 20.50 -11.84
CA LEU A 202 -9.21 19.50 -12.45
C LEU A 202 -9.92 18.72 -13.57
N ASP A 203 -11.16 18.28 -13.39
CA ASP A 203 -11.92 17.61 -14.45
C ASP A 203 -12.14 18.52 -15.65
N ARG A 204 -12.40 19.83 -15.44
CA ARG A 204 -12.47 20.80 -16.54
C ARG A 204 -11.14 20.92 -17.29
N LEU A 205 -10.00 20.96 -16.60
CA LEU A 205 -8.68 20.98 -17.24
C LEU A 205 -8.47 19.72 -18.08
N ILE A 206 -8.70 18.54 -17.49
CA ILE A 206 -8.52 17.24 -18.16
C ILE A 206 -9.41 17.14 -19.40
N THR A 207 -10.69 17.46 -19.27
CA THR A 207 -11.66 17.34 -20.37
C THR A 207 -11.43 18.37 -21.47
N SER A 208 -11.09 19.61 -21.13
CA SER A 208 -10.87 20.69 -22.13
C SER A 208 -9.66 20.41 -23.04
N PHE A 209 -8.64 19.74 -22.51
CA PHE A 209 -7.41 19.40 -23.25
C PHE A 209 -7.32 17.92 -23.63
N ALA A 210 -8.38 17.13 -23.39
CA ALA A 210 -8.43 15.69 -23.64
C ALA A 210 -7.21 14.93 -23.07
N ILE A 211 -6.81 15.29 -21.84
CA ILE A 211 -5.62 14.73 -21.19
C ILE A 211 -5.93 13.28 -20.75
N PRO A 212 -5.12 12.28 -21.12
CA PRO A 212 -5.36 10.89 -20.74
C PRO A 212 -4.88 10.62 -19.31
N THR A 213 -5.51 11.25 -18.32
CA THR A 213 -5.19 11.08 -16.89
C THR A 213 -6.44 11.26 -16.02
N GLN A 214 -6.31 10.90 -14.75
CA GLN A 214 -7.32 10.97 -13.70
C GLN A 214 -7.01 12.09 -12.70
N ALA A 215 -8.08 12.67 -12.15
CA ALA A 215 -8.01 13.63 -11.05
C ALA A 215 -8.25 12.96 -9.69
N CYS A 216 -7.63 13.50 -8.65
CA CYS A 216 -7.93 13.13 -7.27
C CYS A 216 -7.83 14.37 -6.35
N CYS A 217 -8.67 14.43 -5.32
CA CYS A 217 -8.48 15.37 -4.22
C CYS A 217 -8.39 14.54 -2.94
N LEU A 218 -7.20 14.52 -2.33
CA LEU A 218 -6.77 13.59 -1.28
C LEU A 218 -7.35 13.97 0.10
N ALA A 219 -8.66 14.19 0.15
CA ALA A 219 -9.44 14.42 1.37
C ALA A 219 -9.83 13.11 2.05
N HIS A 220 -10.47 13.15 3.22
CA HIS A 220 -11.02 11.93 3.82
C HIS A 220 -12.07 11.28 2.90
N ILE A 221 -12.15 9.94 2.89
CA ILE A 221 -13.05 9.17 2.03
C ILE A 221 -14.51 9.64 2.13
N THR A 222 -14.98 9.98 3.33
CA THR A 222 -16.35 10.47 3.55
C THR A 222 -16.60 11.82 2.88
N THR A 223 -15.63 12.74 2.90
CA THR A 223 -15.74 14.04 2.21
C THR A 223 -15.81 13.85 0.71
N GLN A 224 -14.96 12.99 0.14
CA GLN A 224 -14.95 12.69 -1.30
C GLN A 224 -16.28 12.05 -1.75
N LEU A 225 -16.82 11.11 -0.97
CA LEU A 225 -18.13 10.50 -1.27
C LEU A 225 -19.28 11.52 -1.15
N ALA A 226 -19.22 12.45 -0.20
CA ALA A 226 -20.19 13.55 -0.13
C ALA A 226 -20.07 14.51 -1.33
N CYS A 227 -18.87 14.73 -1.87
CA CYS A 227 -18.68 15.47 -3.12
C CYS A 227 -19.31 14.72 -4.30
N LEU A 228 -19.13 13.40 -4.37
CA LEU A 228 -19.74 12.54 -5.38
C LEU A 228 -21.27 12.63 -5.33
N ASP A 229 -21.88 12.61 -4.14
CA ASP A 229 -23.34 12.77 -3.95
C ASP A 229 -23.85 14.14 -4.45
N ARG A 230 -23.00 15.17 -4.44
CA ARG A 230 -23.28 16.49 -4.99
C ARG A 230 -22.91 16.62 -6.48
N GLY A 231 -22.60 15.51 -7.14
CA GLY A 231 -22.27 15.46 -8.57
C GLY A 231 -20.87 15.96 -8.93
N ALA A 232 -19.93 16.00 -7.99
CA ALA A 232 -18.53 16.25 -8.33
C ALA A 232 -17.95 15.05 -9.11
N PRO A 233 -17.10 15.28 -10.12
CA PRO A 233 -16.44 14.21 -10.85
C PRO A 233 -15.33 13.61 -9.99
N VAL A 234 -15.51 12.35 -9.56
CA VAL A 234 -14.49 11.59 -8.81
C VAL A 234 -13.96 10.49 -9.71
N ASP A 235 -12.68 10.57 -10.10
CA ASP A 235 -12.01 9.50 -10.87
C ASP A 235 -11.31 8.48 -9.96
N LEU A 236 -10.67 8.96 -8.89
CA LEU A 236 -10.04 8.14 -7.88
C LEU A 236 -10.59 8.50 -6.50
N LEU A 237 -10.79 7.48 -5.66
CA LEU A 237 -11.14 7.61 -4.26
C LEU A 237 -9.89 7.41 -3.41
N PHE A 238 -9.39 8.51 -2.83
CA PHE A 238 -8.22 8.47 -1.97
C PHE A 238 -8.56 8.03 -0.55
N GLN A 239 -7.65 7.31 0.12
CA GLN A 239 -7.68 7.17 1.57
C GLN A 239 -6.32 6.74 2.12
N SER A 240 -5.89 7.30 3.25
CA SER A 240 -4.76 6.74 4.01
C SER A 240 -5.19 5.46 4.72
N VAL A 241 -4.40 4.38 4.59
CA VAL A 241 -4.66 3.07 5.20
C VAL A 241 -3.46 2.57 5.99
N ALA A 242 -3.72 1.72 6.98
CA ALA A 242 -2.73 1.14 7.87
C ALA A 242 -2.89 -0.38 8.01
N GLY A 243 -1.86 -1.01 8.59
CA GLY A 243 -1.78 -2.46 8.77
C GLY A 243 -2.52 -3.02 9.98
N THR A 244 -3.30 -2.23 10.72
CA THR A 244 -4.09 -2.69 11.88
C THR A 244 -5.47 -2.02 11.90
N GLU A 245 -6.47 -2.71 12.46
CA GLU A 245 -7.83 -2.20 12.66
C GLU A 245 -7.82 -0.93 13.50
N ALA A 246 -7.06 -0.93 14.60
CA ALA A 246 -6.98 0.21 15.50
C ALA A 246 -6.37 1.45 14.81
N ALA A 247 -5.34 1.29 13.97
CA ALA A 247 -4.77 2.39 13.20
C ALA A 247 -5.75 2.91 12.14
N ASN A 248 -6.44 2.03 11.41
CA ASN A 248 -7.48 2.42 10.46
C ASN A 248 -8.65 3.15 11.15
N THR A 249 -9.05 2.69 12.34
CA THR A 249 -10.07 3.34 13.17
C THR A 249 -9.63 4.74 13.60
N SER A 250 -8.34 4.93 13.93
CA SER A 250 -7.78 6.26 14.24
C SER A 250 -7.83 7.23 13.05
N PHE A 251 -7.84 6.70 11.82
CA PHE A 251 -8.06 7.47 10.60
C PHE A 251 -9.53 7.69 10.28
N GLY A 252 -10.47 7.14 11.07
CA GLY A 252 -11.90 7.27 10.84
C GLY A 252 -12.48 6.31 9.80
N ILE A 253 -11.78 5.21 9.49
CA ILE A 253 -12.18 4.26 8.45
C ILE A 253 -12.23 2.81 8.95
N ASN A 254 -12.92 1.97 8.18
CA ASN A 254 -12.88 0.50 8.29
C ASN A 254 -12.96 -0.12 6.89
N LEU A 255 -12.72 -1.43 6.79
CA LEU A 255 -12.72 -2.13 5.49
C LEU A 255 -14.09 -2.10 4.78
N ALA A 256 -15.20 -2.03 5.52
CA ALA A 256 -16.53 -1.95 4.93
C ALA A 256 -16.76 -0.61 4.21
N MET A 257 -16.32 0.49 4.83
CA MET A 257 -16.37 1.84 4.24
C MET A 257 -15.54 1.92 2.96
N LEU A 258 -14.34 1.32 2.93
CA LEU A 258 -13.51 1.25 1.72
C LEU A 258 -14.21 0.48 0.60
N ARG A 259 -14.89 -0.62 0.93
CA ARG A 259 -15.62 -1.44 -0.06
C ARG A 259 -16.82 -0.69 -0.64
N GLU A 260 -17.62 -0.05 0.23
CA GLU A 260 -18.75 0.75 -0.20
C GLU A 260 -18.29 1.92 -1.08
N GLY A 261 -17.26 2.65 -0.64
CA GLY A 261 -16.70 3.77 -1.40
C GLY A 261 -16.23 3.36 -2.80
N ARG A 262 -15.49 2.25 -2.90
CA ARG A 262 -15.04 1.69 -4.18
C ARG A 262 -16.21 1.45 -5.14
N GLU A 263 -17.25 0.77 -4.68
CA GLU A 263 -18.40 0.45 -5.55
C GLU A 263 -19.18 1.69 -5.95
N ARG A 264 -19.33 2.68 -5.06
CA ARG A 264 -19.95 3.97 -5.39
C ARG A 264 -19.19 4.72 -6.48
N VAL A 265 -17.85 4.73 -6.45
CA VAL A 265 -17.05 5.36 -7.52
C VAL A 265 -17.14 4.58 -8.84
N ARG A 266 -17.19 3.24 -8.79
CA ARG A 266 -17.42 2.43 -10.00
C ARG A 266 -18.80 2.67 -10.61
N ASP A 267 -19.84 2.80 -9.80
CA ASP A 267 -21.19 3.18 -10.25
C ASP A 267 -21.19 4.58 -10.86
N HIS A 268 -20.48 5.52 -10.23
CA HIS A 268 -20.28 6.86 -10.77
C HIS A 268 -19.57 6.80 -12.14
N HIS A 269 -18.50 6.01 -12.30
CA HIS A 269 -17.81 5.82 -13.59
C HIS A 269 -18.76 5.29 -14.67
N ARG A 270 -19.61 4.30 -14.34
CA ARG A 270 -20.62 3.74 -15.24
C ARG A 270 -21.67 4.75 -15.68
N SER A 271 -22.00 5.73 -14.82
CA SER A 271 -22.94 6.80 -15.15
C SER A 271 -22.35 7.90 -16.04
N ARG A 272 -21.01 7.99 -16.14
CA ARG A 272 -20.32 9.02 -16.93
C ARG A 272 -20.14 8.54 -18.36
N ASN A 273 -20.52 9.38 -19.33
CA ASN A 273 -20.35 9.09 -20.75
C ASN A 273 -18.89 9.31 -21.19
N MET A 274 -17.98 8.43 -20.77
CA MET A 274 -16.58 8.43 -21.15
C MET A 274 -16.02 7.01 -21.26
N ALA A 275 -14.99 6.85 -22.09
CA ALA A 275 -14.29 5.58 -22.24
C ALA A 275 -13.26 5.43 -21.12
N TRP A 276 -13.46 4.44 -20.25
CA TRP A 276 -12.52 4.05 -19.21
C TRP A 276 -11.59 2.94 -19.71
N SER A 277 -10.32 2.99 -19.33
CA SER A 277 -9.36 1.91 -19.60
C SER A 277 -9.50 0.75 -18.60
N GLY A 278 -10.08 1.00 -17.43
CA GLY A 278 -10.40 -0.03 -16.43
C GLY A 278 -11.10 0.52 -15.18
N ASP A 279 -11.29 -0.38 -14.21
CA ASP A 279 -12.11 -0.16 -13.01
C ASP A 279 -11.27 -0.04 -11.71
N ASN A 280 -9.96 0.20 -11.82
CA ASN A 280 -9.14 0.48 -10.65
C ASN A 280 -9.40 1.93 -10.22
N VAL A 281 -10.19 2.13 -9.17
CA VAL A 281 -10.66 3.47 -8.74
C VAL A 281 -10.14 3.90 -7.38
N MET A 282 -9.45 3.03 -6.64
CA MET A 282 -8.92 3.37 -5.32
C MET A 282 -7.51 3.95 -5.46
N TYR A 283 -7.19 4.91 -4.58
CA TYR A 283 -5.84 5.40 -4.38
C TYR A 283 -5.53 5.36 -2.89
N PHE A 284 -4.56 4.52 -2.48
CA PHE A 284 -4.15 4.46 -1.09
C PHE A 284 -2.79 5.11 -0.84
N GLU A 285 -2.64 5.74 0.31
CA GLU A 285 -1.34 6.07 0.88
C GLU A 285 -1.12 5.25 2.16
N THR A 286 0.08 4.69 2.28
CA THR A 286 0.58 3.97 3.45
C THR A 286 1.78 4.70 4.03
N GLY A 287 2.40 4.16 5.07
CA GLY A 287 3.55 4.79 5.69
C GLY A 287 4.03 4.03 6.92
N GLN A 288 5.33 3.74 6.95
CA GLN A 288 5.98 3.23 8.15
C GLN A 288 5.84 4.25 9.28
N GLY A 289 5.38 3.79 10.43
CA GLY A 289 5.21 4.61 11.63
C GLY A 289 3.77 4.99 11.94
N SER A 290 2.85 4.94 10.97
CA SER A 290 1.43 5.27 11.18
C SER A 290 0.80 4.53 12.37
N ALA A 291 1.00 3.21 12.43
CA ALA A 291 0.48 2.39 13.52
C ALA A 291 1.20 2.64 14.87
N LEU A 292 2.48 3.04 14.86
CA LEU A 292 3.18 3.42 16.09
C LEU A 292 2.65 4.75 16.63
N SER A 293 2.48 5.75 15.75
CA SER A 293 1.94 7.07 16.11
C SER A 293 0.49 6.99 16.62
N ALA A 294 -0.28 6.01 16.16
CA ALA A 294 -1.64 5.73 16.63
C ALA A 294 -1.69 4.81 17.87
N GLU A 295 -0.55 4.47 18.48
CA GLU A 295 -0.45 3.50 19.59
C GLU A 295 -1.09 2.13 19.29
N ALA A 296 -1.12 1.77 18.00
CA ALA A 296 -1.87 0.66 17.43
C ALA A 296 -0.94 -0.37 16.75
N HIS A 297 0.32 -0.45 17.20
CA HIS A 297 1.34 -1.30 16.58
C HIS A 297 1.44 -2.72 17.19
N HIS A 298 0.84 -2.96 18.37
CA HIS A 298 0.78 -4.29 19.02
C HIS A 298 2.15 -4.97 19.24
N GLY A 299 3.23 -4.21 19.41
CA GLY A 299 4.59 -4.74 19.51
C GLY A 299 5.16 -5.26 18.18
N VAL A 300 4.48 -5.03 17.06
CA VAL A 300 4.93 -5.38 15.72
C VAL A 300 5.75 -4.22 15.13
N ASP A 301 6.80 -4.57 14.39
CA ASP A 301 7.71 -3.60 13.77
C ASP A 301 7.12 -2.86 12.56
N GLN A 302 7.71 -1.71 12.24
CA GLN A 302 7.20 -0.83 11.19
C GLN A 302 7.13 -1.48 9.80
N LEU A 303 8.12 -2.30 9.43
CA LEU A 303 8.14 -2.95 8.11
C LEU A 303 7.03 -3.98 7.97
N THR A 304 6.78 -4.75 9.04
CA THR A 304 5.71 -5.76 9.03
C THR A 304 4.33 -5.12 8.98
N LEU A 305 4.11 -4.04 9.73
CA LEU A 305 2.84 -3.30 9.67
C LEU A 305 2.63 -2.59 8.33
N GLU A 306 3.69 -2.12 7.70
CA GLU A 306 3.63 -1.55 6.35
C GLU A 306 3.24 -2.61 5.31
N ALA A 307 3.84 -3.80 5.38
CA ALA A 307 3.44 -4.91 4.51
C ALA A 307 1.96 -5.26 4.69
N ARG A 308 1.44 -5.20 5.92
CA ARG A 308 0.02 -5.44 6.22
C ARG A 308 -0.89 -4.37 5.63
N ALA A 309 -0.46 -3.10 5.60
CA ALA A 309 -1.16 -2.03 4.89
C ALA A 309 -1.24 -2.32 3.38
N TYR A 310 -0.19 -2.88 2.77
CA TYR A 310 -0.25 -3.38 1.38
C TYR A 310 -1.23 -4.55 1.22
N GLY A 311 -1.36 -5.41 2.24
CA GLY A 311 -2.39 -6.45 2.31
C GLY A 311 -3.81 -5.88 2.25
N VAL A 312 -4.07 -4.80 2.98
CA VAL A 312 -5.32 -4.03 2.90
C VAL A 312 -5.52 -3.51 1.48
N ALA A 313 -4.55 -2.76 0.95
CA ALA A 313 -4.64 -2.18 -0.39
C ALA A 313 -4.91 -3.24 -1.46
N ARG A 314 -4.19 -4.37 -1.43
CA ARG A 314 -4.35 -5.50 -2.38
C ARG A 314 -5.79 -6.02 -2.47
N ALA A 315 -6.56 -5.97 -1.39
CA ALA A 315 -7.96 -6.44 -1.37
C ALA A 315 -8.92 -5.54 -2.16
N PHE A 316 -8.52 -4.31 -2.49
CA PHE A 316 -9.37 -3.36 -3.20
C PHE A 316 -8.89 -3.06 -4.62
N ASP A 317 -7.90 -3.80 -5.13
CA ASP A 317 -7.25 -3.62 -6.44
C ASP A 317 -7.13 -2.12 -6.84
N PRO A 318 -6.37 -1.33 -6.08
CA PRO A 318 -6.24 0.10 -6.31
C PRO A 318 -5.58 0.40 -7.64
N PHE A 319 -5.76 1.63 -8.10
CA PHE A 319 -4.98 2.18 -9.19
C PHE A 319 -3.57 2.55 -8.72
N LEU A 320 -3.47 3.17 -7.53
CA LEU A 320 -2.24 3.62 -6.87
C LEU A 320 -2.20 3.18 -5.41
#